data_AF-A0A953P5H1-F1
#
_entry.id   AF-A0A953P5H1-F1
#
_cell.length_a   1.000
_cell.length_b   1.000
_cell.length_c   1.000
_cell.angle_alpha   90.00
_cell.angle_beta   90.00
_cell.angle_gamma   90.00
#
_symmetry.space_group_name_H-M   'P 1'
#
loop_
_entity.id
_entity.type
_entity.pdbx_description
1 polymer ?
#
loop_
_entity_poly.entity_id
_entity_poly.type
_entity_poly.pdbx_seq_one_letter_code
_entity_poly.pdbx_strand_id
1 'polypeptide(L)' 'TTWSPLLKKMVALASVDTAQSQQGTKLQMEITIEAMRQKVAATLVKLPFFNPERKTAVPV' A
#
# COMPACT_ATOMS: atom_id res chain seq x y z
N THR A 1 7.77 -2.95 -4.53
CA THR A 1 6.78 -1.85 -4.69
C THR A 1 6.37 -1.81 -6.16
N THR A 2 5.17 -1.34 -6.48
CA THR A 2 4.73 -1.14 -7.87
C THR A 2 3.75 0.03 -7.97
N TRP A 3 3.58 0.57 -9.17
CA TRP A 3 2.59 1.60 -9.47
C TRP A 3 1.24 0.96 -9.81
N SER A 4 0.17 1.35 -9.10
CA SER A 4 -1.19 1.01 -9.50
C SER A 4 -1.73 2.09 -10.44
N PRO A 5 -1.95 1.79 -11.74
CA PRO A 5 -2.51 2.78 -12.68
C PRO A 5 -3.94 3.17 -12.31
N LEU A 6 -4.70 2.25 -11.70
CA LEU A 6 -6.07 2.47 -11.28
C LEU A 6 -6.16 3.41 -10.08
N LEU A 7 -5.33 3.17 -9.06
CA LEU A 7 -5.33 3.98 -7.83
C LEU A 7 -4.52 5.26 -7.97
N LYS A 8 -3.65 5.35 -8.99
CA LYS A 8 -2.63 6.39 -9.16
C LYS A 8 -1.74 6.55 -7.93
N LYS A 9 -1.33 5.42 -7.35
CA LYS A 9 -0.54 5.35 -6.11
C LYS A 9 0.50 4.24 -6.21
N MET A 10 1.62 4.45 -5.52
CA MET A 10 2.59 3.39 -5.23
C MET A 10 2.01 2.45 -4.17
N VAL A 11 2.04 1.15 -4.44
CA VAL A 11 1.58 0.10 -3.55
C VAL A 11 2.68 -0.92 -3.28
N ALA A 12 2.65 -1.54 -2.11
CA ALA A 12 3.58 -2.58 -1.72
C ALA A 12 2.89 -3.56 -0.78
N LEU A 13 3.33 -4.82 -0.84
CA LEU A 13 3.10 -5.79 0.22
C LEU A 13 4.38 -5.86 1.05
N ALA A 14 4.23 -5.81 2.37
CA ALA A 14 5.34 -5.83 3.30
C ALA A 14 4.90 -6.50 4.60
N SER A 15 5.84 -7.15 5.28
CA SER A 15 5.69 -7.56 6.67
C SER A 15 6.21 -6.44 7.56
N VAL A 16 5.48 -6.14 8.64
CA VAL A 16 5.84 -5.12 9.61
C VAL A 16 5.84 -5.73 11.00
N ASP A 17 6.55 -5.10 11.94
CA ASP A 17 6.51 -5.50 13.34
C ASP A 17 5.08 -5.36 13.90
N THR A 18 4.69 -6.28 14.78
CA THR A 18 3.35 -6.32 15.39
C THR A 18 3.01 -5.00 16.09
N ALA A 19 3.97 -4.36 16.75
CA ALA A 19 3.77 -3.08 17.42
C ALA A 19 3.40 -1.94 16.46
N GLN A 20 3.75 -2.08 15.17
CA GLN A 20 3.47 -1.09 14.13
C GLN A 20 2.38 -1.55 13.15
N SER A 21 1.73 -2.69 13.41
CA SER A 21 0.75 -3.33 12.50
C SER A 21 -0.61 -2.63 12.43
N GLN A 22 -0.85 -1.62 13.26
CA GLN A 22 -2.13 -0.92 13.30
C GLN A 22 -2.44 -0.25 11.95
N GLN A 23 -3.68 -0.41 11.49
CA GLN A 23 -4.13 0.23 10.25
C GLN A 23 -4.07 1.76 10.39
N GLY A 24 -3.60 2.44 9.33
CA GLY A 24 -3.42 3.89 9.31
C GLY A 24 -2.07 4.36 9.85
N THR A 25 -1.27 3.47 10.45
CA THR A 25 0.09 3.81 10.89
C THR A 25 0.93 4.26 9.71
N LYS A 26 1.64 5.37 9.90
CA LYS A 26 2.59 5.89 8.92
C LYS A 26 3.97 5.32 9.21
N LEU A 27 4.56 4.68 8.21
CA LEU A 27 5.91 4.14 8.25
C LEU A 27 6.80 4.93 7.28
N GLN A 28 8.10 4.94 7.53
CA GLN A 28 9.07 5.38 6.52
C GLN A 28 9.61 4.17 5.77
N MET A 29 9.69 4.28 4.45
CA MET A 29 10.32 3.28 3.58
C MET A 29 11.38 3.97 2.73
N GLU A 30 12.48 3.29 2.47
CA GLU A 30 13.48 3.75 1.50
C GLU A 30 13.09 3.31 0.09
N ILE A 31 13.14 4.24 -0.85
CA ILE A 31 12.97 3.98 -2.28
C ILE A 31 14.12 4.62 -3.05
N THR A 32 14.64 3.90 -4.03
CA THR A 32 15.67 4.43 -4.93
C THR A 32 14.99 5.00 -6.17
N ILE A 33 15.18 6.29 -6.42
CA ILE A 33 14.70 6.99 -7.61
C ILE A 33 15.93 7.57 -8.30
N GLU A 34 16.17 7.20 -9.55
CA GLU A 34 17.32 7.69 -10.34
C GLU A 34 18.66 7.53 -9.60
N ALA A 35 18.90 6.34 -9.03
CA ALA A 35 20.08 6.01 -8.21
C ALA A 35 20.24 6.81 -6.90
N MET A 36 19.29 7.67 -6.54
CA MET A 36 19.27 8.39 -5.25
C MET A 36 18.32 7.71 -4.26
N ARG A 37 18.78 7.51 -3.02
CA ARG A 37 17.94 6.97 -1.94
C ARG A 37 17.06 8.07 -1.36
N GLN A 38 15.76 7.82 -1.30
CA GLN A 38 14.76 8.71 -0.76
C GLN A 38 14.00 8.01 0.36
N LYS A 39 13.67 8.74 1.43
CA LYS A 39 12.77 8.26 2.48
C LYS A 39 11.37 8.77 2.20
N VAL A 40 10.42 7.86 2.00
CA VAL A 40 9.03 8.18 1.70
C VAL A 40 8.11 7.62 2.77
N ALA A 41 7.00 8.32 3.03
CA ALA A 41 5.98 7.83 3.95
C ALA A 41 5.10 6.77 3.27
N ALA A 42 4.93 5.63 3.93
CA ALA A 42 3.95 4.59 3.61
C ALA A 42 2.83 4.61 4.65
N THR A 43 1.62 4.20 4.28
CA THR A 43 0.50 4.05 5.22
C THR A 43 -0.02 2.62 5.17
N LEU A 44 -0.13 2.00 6.35
CA LEU A 44 -0.72 0.67 6.47
C LEU A 44 -2.22 0.71 6.15
N VAL A 45 -2.64 -0.13 5.22
CA VAL A 45 -4.03 -0.25 4.79
C VAL A 45 -4.48 -1.69 4.89
N LYS A 46 -5.77 -1.90 5.19
CA LYS A 46 -6.38 -3.23 5.20
C LYS A 46 -6.31 -3.85 3.81
N LEU A 47 -5.98 -5.15 3.75
CA LEU A 47 -6.06 -5.93 2.54
C LEU A 47 -7.48 -6.51 2.37
N PRO A 48 -7.99 -6.61 1.13
CA PRO A 48 -7.41 -6.07 -0.10
C PRO A 48 -7.52 -4.54 -0.16
N PHE A 49 -6.44 -3.86 -0.56
CA PHE A 49 -6.36 -2.39 -0.61
C PHE A 49 -7.23 -1.74 -1.71
N PHE A 50 -7.87 -2.55 -2.57
CA PHE A 50 -8.88 -2.12 -3.53
C PHE A 50 -9.99 -3.17 -3.62
N ASN A 51 -11.18 -2.81 -3.14
CA ASN A 51 -12.35 -3.69 -3.11
C ASN A 51 -13.64 -2.95 -3.48
N PRO A 52 -13.88 -2.65 -4.76
CA PRO A 52 -15.13 -2.05 -5.20
C PRO A 52 -16.27 -3.06 -5.09
N GLU A 53 -17.50 -2.59 -4.83
CA GLU A 53 -18.68 -3.44 -4.61
C GLU A 53 -18.95 -4.42 -5.76
N ARG A 54 -18.70 -4.01 -7.01
CA ARG A 54 -18.82 -4.88 -8.20
C ARG A 54 -17.98 -6.16 -8.14
N LYS A 55 -16.93 -6.20 -7.32
CA LYS A 55 -16.05 -7.37 -7.20
C LYS A 55 -16.70 -8.48 -6.35
N THR A 56 -17.57 -8.10 -5.42
CA THR A 56 -18.21 -9.01 -4.46
C THR A 56 -19.70 -9.18 -4.71
N ALA A 57 -20.27 -8.44 -5.66
CA ALA A 57 -21.68 -8.57 -6.04
C ALA A 57 -21.96 -9.96 -6.63
N VAL A 58 -23.04 -10.59 -6.17
CA VAL A 58 -23.57 -11.81 -6.78
C VAL A 58 -24.39 -11.40 -8.01
N PRO A 59 -24.14 -11.97 -9.20
CA PRO A 59 -24.98 -11.70 -10.37
C PRO A 59 -26.43 -12.12 -10.08
N VAL A 60 -27.37 -11.27 -10.47
CA VAL A 60 -28.81 -11.60 -10.49
C VAL A 60 -29.14 -12.33 -11.78
#